data_AF-A0A2N5Z5D0-F1
#
_entry.id   AF-A0A2N5Z5D0-F1
#
_cell.length_a   1.000
_cell.length_b   1.000
_cell.length_c   1.000
_cell.angle_alpha   90.00
_cell.angle_beta   90.00
_cell.angle_gamma   90.00
#
_symmetry.space_group_name_H-M   'P 1'
#
loop_
_entity.id
_entity.type
_entity.pdbx_description
1 polymer ?
#
loop_
_entity_poly.entity_id
_entity_poly.type
_entity_poly.pdbx_seq_one_letter_code
_entity_poly.pdbx_strand_id
1 'polypeptide(L)'
;TGYNILSDSFSSEFDNLYNSEKIISREITSHFKPEEKHKNNTDDFYINPIAYSYYLKGKYLLYQWNKDETKKAIENFNKALEIVPGYALAYEGLSSVYAHIALNRYDDFRTNIEKAVQYAERAIEADSSIPDGYVAKAISTFWLGQLNLPYFEQNITTALTISPCNAEIRMFNGMVFLFKGKLKRALSELKLAKQLNPLSSGLNLRLGLIQYLNGEYQDAHNTFLSQLKEDSYKTNYLLRLAWCSIHLKQYDKGLDYLQDTSKGDVYYGMSYACYLVIYQHLKNEEKFFEYKSIIENLEKTDPSYAYNHAVLNKLLGKYDVVVQYLEITLQNPLTLFMFFQYDEFWLELHDYPPFIKLIEEKYNTRGSQLMRIDSETKEYIEIKDADFLYAEAQDNYTLIAYKEKNKISKKILRATLSSVESQINTENIIRCHRSYLVNCNANYNYTKTEHKAHLHHPELEIQIPVSRSKEKELKELLS
;
A
#
# COMPACT_ATOMS: atom_id res chain seq x y z
N THR A 1 -26.83 -25.73 -32.72
CA THR A 1 -25.69 -26.65 -32.86
C THR A 1 -24.48 -25.97 -32.24
N GLY A 2 -24.14 -26.35 -31.01
CA GLY A 2 -23.02 -25.78 -30.26
C GLY A 2 -21.70 -26.34 -30.75
N TYR A 3 -21.05 -25.60 -31.65
CA TYR A 3 -19.66 -25.87 -32.03
C TYR A 3 -18.74 -25.31 -30.93
N ASN A 4 -17.94 -26.19 -30.33
CA ASN A 4 -16.94 -25.87 -29.32
C ASN A 4 -15.79 -25.06 -29.96
N ILE A 5 -15.84 -23.73 -29.84
CA ILE A 5 -14.74 -22.82 -30.21
C ILE A 5 -13.49 -23.11 -29.34
N LEU A 6 -13.65 -23.75 -28.19
CA LEU A 6 -12.55 -24.19 -27.32
C LEU A 6 -11.88 -25.52 -27.76
N SER A 7 -12.30 -26.11 -28.89
CA SER A 7 -11.73 -27.38 -29.38
C SER A 7 -10.72 -27.23 -30.53
N ASP A 8 -10.46 -26.01 -31.00
CA ASP A 8 -9.46 -25.78 -32.04
C ASP A 8 -8.04 -25.92 -31.46
N SER A 9 -7.28 -26.86 -32.00
CA SER A 9 -5.88 -27.09 -31.64
C SER A 9 -5.01 -26.03 -32.29
N PHE A 10 -4.52 -25.08 -31.50
CA PHE A 10 -3.54 -24.08 -31.94
C PHE A 10 -2.13 -24.70 -31.99
N SER A 11 -1.72 -25.22 -33.13
CA SER A 11 -0.33 -25.61 -33.38
C SER A 11 0.47 -24.37 -33.80
N SER A 12 1.31 -23.84 -32.93
CA SER A 12 2.09 -22.63 -33.21
C SER A 12 3.60 -22.92 -33.23
N GLU A 13 4.32 -22.38 -34.22
CA GLU A 13 5.79 -22.37 -34.28
C GLU A 13 6.39 -21.64 -33.06
N PHE A 14 7.65 -21.90 -32.72
CA PHE A 14 8.28 -21.44 -31.46
C PHE A 14 8.19 -19.91 -31.23
N ASP A 15 8.20 -19.09 -32.30
CA ASP A 15 8.00 -17.64 -32.25
C ASP A 15 6.55 -17.23 -31.89
N ASN A 16 5.58 -18.07 -32.24
CA ASN A 16 4.17 -17.86 -31.93
C ASN A 16 3.82 -18.26 -30.50
N LEU A 17 4.64 -19.05 -29.79
CA LEU A 17 4.39 -19.40 -28.38
C LEU A 17 4.43 -18.16 -27.47
N TYR A 18 5.37 -17.24 -27.71
CA TYR A 18 5.50 -16.02 -26.92
C TYR A 18 4.42 -14.98 -27.23
N ASN A 19 3.79 -15.11 -28.41
CA ASN A 19 2.72 -14.25 -28.85
C ASN A 19 1.33 -14.92 -28.70
N SER A 20 1.26 -16.19 -28.28
CA SER A 20 0.05 -17.02 -28.38
C SER A 20 -1.09 -16.53 -27.50
N GLU A 21 -0.83 -16.10 -26.27
CA GLU A 21 -1.86 -15.59 -25.35
C GLU A 21 -2.59 -14.36 -25.94
N LYS A 22 -1.83 -13.49 -26.61
CA LYS A 22 -2.37 -12.29 -27.27
C LYS A 22 -2.99 -12.60 -28.62
N ILE A 23 -2.46 -13.57 -29.37
CA ILE A 23 -3.09 -14.09 -30.59
C ILE A 23 -4.48 -14.66 -30.23
N ILE A 24 -4.56 -15.51 -29.20
CA ILE A 24 -5.81 -16.10 -28.73
C ILE A 24 -6.78 -15.01 -28.24
N SER A 25 -6.30 -14.05 -27.44
CA SER A 25 -7.13 -12.93 -26.96
C SER A 25 -7.65 -12.04 -28.10
N ARG A 26 -6.84 -11.81 -29.15
CA ARG A 26 -7.28 -11.10 -30.37
C ARG A 26 -8.33 -11.89 -31.14
N GLU A 27 -8.13 -13.18 -31.34
CA GLU A 27 -9.10 -14.01 -32.05
C GLU A 27 -10.44 -14.04 -31.32
N ILE A 28 -10.42 -14.24 -30.00
CA ILE A 28 -11.61 -14.16 -29.14
C ILE A 28 -12.28 -12.79 -29.29
N THR A 29 -11.54 -11.69 -29.14
CA THR A 29 -12.11 -10.33 -29.23
C THR A 29 -12.69 -10.04 -30.60
N SER A 30 -11.98 -10.44 -31.67
CA SER A 30 -12.42 -10.27 -33.05
C SER A 30 -13.71 -11.04 -33.39
N HIS A 31 -13.96 -12.14 -32.67
CA HIS A 31 -15.17 -12.94 -32.80
C HIS A 31 -16.37 -12.32 -32.08
N PHE A 32 -16.15 -11.65 -30.93
CA PHE A 32 -17.23 -11.06 -30.13
C PHE A 32 -17.52 -9.59 -30.44
N LYS A 33 -16.57 -8.85 -31.04
CA LYS A 33 -16.72 -7.43 -31.40
C LYS A 33 -16.15 -7.13 -32.80
N PRO A 34 -16.83 -7.57 -33.87
CA PRO A 34 -16.32 -7.43 -35.24
C PRO A 34 -16.18 -5.96 -35.73
N GLU A 35 -16.85 -5.01 -35.07
CA GLU A 35 -16.83 -3.57 -35.40
C GLU A 35 -15.65 -2.80 -34.76
N GLU A 36 -14.96 -3.35 -33.75
CA GLU A 36 -13.74 -2.77 -33.15
C GLU A 36 -12.47 -3.07 -33.98
N LYS A 37 -12.61 -3.27 -35.30
CA LYS A 37 -11.48 -3.37 -36.25
C LYS A 37 -10.88 -1.98 -36.54
N HIS A 38 -10.44 -1.26 -35.51
CA HIS A 38 -9.67 -0.03 -35.72
C HIS A 38 -8.17 -0.25 -35.46
N LYS A 39 -7.39 -0.09 -36.54
CA LYS A 39 -5.96 0.30 -36.59
C LYS A 39 -5.08 -0.19 -35.43
N ASN A 40 -4.95 -1.50 -35.23
CA ASN A 40 -3.74 -2.00 -34.57
C ASN A 40 -2.72 -2.30 -35.67
N ASN A 41 -1.72 -1.42 -35.80
CA ASN A 41 -0.54 -1.70 -36.62
C ASN A 41 -0.01 -3.08 -36.26
N THR A 42 0.20 -3.91 -37.27
CA THR A 42 0.72 -5.26 -37.14
C THR A 42 2.13 -5.30 -36.54
N ASP A 43 2.84 -4.17 -36.56
CA ASP A 43 4.22 -4.02 -36.05
C ASP A 43 4.32 -3.60 -34.58
N ASP A 44 3.27 -3.03 -33.96
CA ASP A 44 3.36 -2.42 -32.62
C ASP A 44 3.41 -3.43 -31.45
N PHE A 45 3.21 -4.73 -31.70
CA PHE A 45 3.01 -5.71 -30.63
C PHE A 45 3.70 -7.06 -30.84
N TYR A 46 4.79 -7.08 -31.62
CA TYR A 46 5.64 -8.27 -31.74
C TYR A 46 6.55 -8.41 -30.52
N ILE A 47 6.42 -9.50 -29.77
CA ILE A 47 7.35 -9.84 -28.68
C ILE A 47 8.58 -10.49 -29.30
N ASN A 48 9.72 -9.79 -29.31
CA ASN A 48 10.99 -10.37 -29.71
C ASN A 48 11.38 -11.51 -28.73
N PRO A 49 11.40 -12.78 -29.17
CA PRO A 49 11.58 -13.92 -28.26
C PRO A 49 12.94 -13.90 -27.54
N ILE A 50 13.99 -13.39 -28.20
CA ILE A 50 15.34 -13.32 -27.61
C ILE A 50 15.37 -12.25 -26.52
N ALA A 51 14.87 -11.04 -26.79
CA ALA A 51 14.80 -9.98 -25.78
C ALA A 51 13.89 -10.39 -24.61
N TYR A 52 12.77 -11.05 -24.89
CA TYR A 52 11.86 -11.54 -23.86
C TYR A 52 12.49 -12.67 -23.02
N SER A 53 13.28 -13.56 -23.62
CA SER A 53 14.01 -14.59 -22.87
C SER A 53 15.02 -13.99 -21.89
N TYR A 54 15.72 -12.92 -22.29
CA TYR A 54 16.62 -12.16 -21.42
C TYR A 54 15.84 -11.46 -20.31
N TYR A 55 14.69 -10.87 -20.62
CA TYR A 55 13.78 -10.29 -19.61
C TYR A 55 13.34 -11.33 -18.58
N LEU A 56 12.85 -12.49 -19.01
CA LEU A 56 12.43 -13.58 -18.10
C LEU A 56 13.57 -14.08 -17.23
N LYS A 57 14.77 -14.22 -17.81
CA LYS A 57 15.97 -14.58 -17.06
C LYS A 57 16.32 -13.50 -16.03
N GLY A 58 16.25 -12.22 -16.40
CA GLY A 58 16.42 -11.10 -15.48
C GLY A 58 15.44 -11.14 -14.31
N LYS A 59 14.14 -11.36 -14.57
CA LYS A 59 13.11 -11.52 -13.53
C LYS A 59 13.42 -12.70 -12.61
N TYR A 60 13.77 -13.87 -13.17
CA TYR A 60 14.12 -15.05 -12.37
C TYR A 60 15.29 -14.76 -11.41
N LEU A 61 16.35 -14.11 -11.89
CA LEU A 61 17.52 -13.76 -11.09
C LEU A 61 17.18 -12.72 -10.00
N LEU A 62 16.32 -11.75 -10.32
CA LEU A 62 15.79 -10.81 -9.32
C LEU A 62 15.03 -11.54 -8.21
N TYR A 63 14.27 -12.61 -8.53
CA TYR A 63 13.57 -13.42 -7.54
C TYR A 63 14.48 -14.34 -6.69
N GLN A 64 15.80 -14.37 -6.93
CA GLN A 64 16.77 -15.04 -6.05
C GLN A 64 17.25 -14.17 -4.87
N TRP A 65 16.90 -12.88 -4.86
CA TRP A 65 17.00 -11.98 -3.68
C TRP A 65 18.38 -11.96 -3.01
N ASN A 66 19.44 -11.95 -3.82
CA ASN A 66 20.80 -11.77 -3.32
C ASN A 66 21.60 -10.81 -4.20
N LYS A 67 22.66 -10.24 -3.61
CA LYS A 67 23.44 -9.14 -4.20
C LYS A 67 24.09 -9.50 -5.54
N ASP A 68 24.58 -10.73 -5.69
CA ASP A 68 25.28 -11.17 -6.91
C ASP A 68 24.32 -11.45 -8.06
N GLU A 69 23.20 -12.11 -7.78
CA GLU A 69 22.15 -12.35 -8.79
C GLU A 69 21.48 -11.05 -9.24
N THR A 70 21.42 -10.04 -8.37
CA THR A 70 20.91 -8.71 -8.73
C THR A 70 21.75 -8.05 -9.83
N LYS A 71 23.09 -8.19 -9.80
CA LYS A 71 23.97 -7.68 -10.87
C LYS A 71 23.72 -8.40 -12.19
N LYS A 72 23.60 -9.72 -12.14
CA LYS A 72 23.27 -10.54 -13.33
C LYS A 72 21.89 -10.18 -13.89
N ALA A 73 20.92 -9.84 -13.04
CA ALA A 73 19.61 -9.38 -13.50
C ALA A 73 19.74 -8.09 -14.33
N ILE A 74 20.53 -7.10 -13.88
CA ILE A 74 20.83 -5.87 -14.64
C ILE A 74 21.44 -6.20 -16.00
N GLU A 75 22.43 -7.10 -16.04
CA GLU A 75 23.07 -7.52 -17.30
C GLU A 75 22.07 -8.11 -18.29
N ASN A 76 21.15 -8.97 -17.82
CA ASN A 76 20.15 -9.57 -18.68
C ASN A 76 19.12 -8.54 -19.18
N PHE A 77 18.67 -7.61 -18.34
CA PHE A 77 17.79 -6.53 -18.80
C PHE A 77 18.48 -5.60 -19.81
N ASN A 78 19.76 -5.28 -19.61
CA ASN A 78 20.53 -4.50 -20.57
C ASN A 78 20.69 -5.24 -21.90
N LYS A 79 20.96 -6.57 -21.90
CA LYS A 79 20.97 -7.37 -23.13
C LYS A 79 19.63 -7.35 -23.87
N ALA A 80 18.52 -7.37 -23.14
CA ALA A 80 17.19 -7.21 -23.75
C ALA A 80 17.05 -5.84 -24.44
N LEU A 81 17.57 -4.77 -23.84
CA LEU A 81 17.59 -3.41 -24.41
C LEU A 81 18.56 -3.25 -25.58
N GLU A 82 19.66 -4.01 -25.63
CA GLU A 82 20.56 -4.04 -26.79
C GLU A 82 19.87 -4.63 -28.03
N ILE A 83 18.99 -5.61 -27.83
CA ILE A 83 18.23 -6.26 -28.91
C ILE A 83 17.03 -5.41 -29.33
N VAL A 84 16.28 -4.89 -28.35
CA VAL A 84 15.13 -4.02 -28.56
C VAL A 84 15.34 -2.71 -27.81
N PRO A 85 15.91 -1.69 -28.47
CA PRO A 85 16.00 -0.35 -27.89
C PRO A 85 14.59 0.16 -27.55
N GLY A 86 14.40 0.64 -26.32
CA GLY A 86 13.07 1.07 -25.88
C GLY A 86 12.18 -0.05 -25.36
N TYR A 87 12.71 -1.22 -25.01
CA TYR A 87 11.89 -2.31 -24.48
C TYR A 87 11.33 -2.01 -23.08
N ALA A 88 10.06 -1.64 -23.01
CA ALA A 88 9.37 -1.22 -21.78
C ALA A 88 9.51 -2.23 -20.63
N LEU A 89 9.37 -3.54 -20.90
CA LEU A 89 9.53 -4.59 -19.89
C LEU A 89 10.95 -4.64 -19.31
N ALA A 90 11.98 -4.41 -20.13
CA ALA A 90 13.35 -4.37 -19.62
C ALA A 90 13.63 -3.13 -18.76
N TYR A 91 13.04 -1.98 -19.11
CA TYR A 91 13.09 -0.79 -18.24
C TYR A 91 12.36 -1.02 -16.91
N GLU A 92 11.19 -1.66 -16.91
CA GLU A 92 10.51 -2.07 -15.67
C GLU A 92 11.40 -2.99 -14.83
N GLY A 93 11.99 -4.01 -15.46
CA GLY A 93 12.90 -4.93 -14.78
C GLY A 93 14.08 -4.22 -14.12
N LEU A 94 14.68 -3.24 -14.81
CA LEU A 94 15.74 -2.39 -14.24
C LEU A 94 15.23 -1.56 -13.07
N SER A 95 14.04 -0.96 -13.18
CA SER A 95 13.42 -0.23 -12.07
C SER A 95 13.27 -1.11 -10.83
N SER A 96 12.69 -2.29 -11.00
CA SER A 96 12.48 -3.29 -9.94
C SER A 96 13.81 -3.74 -9.31
N VAL A 97 14.86 -3.95 -10.11
CA VAL A 97 16.20 -4.29 -9.60
C VAL A 97 16.81 -3.16 -8.79
N TYR A 98 16.79 -1.92 -9.29
CA TYR A 98 17.38 -0.79 -8.56
C TYR A 98 16.61 -0.49 -7.27
N ALA A 99 15.28 -0.65 -7.28
CA ALA A 99 14.48 -0.59 -6.05
C ALA A 99 14.90 -1.70 -5.07
N HIS A 100 15.11 -2.93 -5.54
CA HIS A 100 15.57 -4.04 -4.71
C HIS A 100 16.95 -3.77 -4.08
N ILE A 101 17.91 -3.23 -4.83
CA ILE A 101 19.23 -2.81 -4.32
C ILE A 101 19.08 -1.80 -3.19
N ALA A 102 18.25 -0.76 -3.40
CA ALA A 102 18.05 0.31 -2.44
C ALA A 102 17.39 -0.22 -1.16
N LEU A 103 16.29 -0.96 -1.29
CA LEU A 103 15.50 -1.45 -0.17
C LEU A 103 16.25 -2.48 0.67
N ASN A 104 17.10 -3.31 0.05
CA ASN A 104 17.93 -4.28 0.76
C ASN A 104 19.29 -3.75 1.21
N ARG A 105 19.57 -2.44 1.02
CA ARG A 105 20.84 -1.81 1.43
C ARG A 105 22.09 -2.46 0.82
N TYR A 106 21.97 -3.03 -0.37
CA TYR A 106 23.13 -3.61 -1.06
C TYR A 106 24.12 -2.55 -1.56
N ASP A 107 23.64 -1.31 -1.73
CA ASP A 107 24.36 -0.12 -2.11
C ASP A 107 23.59 1.14 -1.64
N ASP A 108 24.05 2.34 -1.98
CA ASP A 108 23.45 3.61 -1.56
C ASP A 108 21.95 3.68 -1.90
N PHE A 109 21.14 3.91 -0.87
CA PHE A 109 19.69 3.94 -1.00
C PHE A 109 19.21 5.02 -1.95
N ARG A 110 19.71 6.24 -1.78
CA ARG A 110 19.17 7.43 -2.47
C ARG A 110 19.45 7.34 -3.96
N THR A 111 20.68 7.03 -4.33
CA THR A 111 21.10 6.87 -5.72
C THR A 111 20.31 5.76 -6.42
N ASN A 112 20.15 4.61 -5.76
CA ASN A 112 19.48 3.47 -6.39
C ASN A 112 17.96 3.64 -6.47
N ILE A 113 17.31 4.24 -5.48
CA ILE A 113 15.86 4.49 -5.55
C ILE A 113 15.52 5.61 -6.56
N GLU A 114 16.39 6.60 -6.76
CA GLU A 114 16.25 7.58 -7.84
C GLU A 114 16.40 6.94 -9.23
N LYS A 115 17.37 6.04 -9.42
CA LYS A 115 17.48 5.25 -10.66
C LYS A 115 16.22 4.41 -10.90
N ALA A 116 15.67 3.80 -9.86
CA ALA A 116 14.44 3.02 -9.99
C ALA A 116 13.29 3.85 -10.54
N VAL A 117 13.11 5.09 -10.03
CA VAL A 117 12.11 6.03 -10.57
C VAL A 117 12.38 6.36 -12.03
N GLN A 118 13.62 6.72 -12.39
CA GLN A 118 13.97 7.07 -13.77
C GLN A 118 13.69 5.93 -14.76
N TYR A 119 14.00 4.68 -14.38
CA TYR A 119 13.71 3.52 -15.23
C TYR A 119 12.21 3.20 -15.31
N ALA A 120 11.44 3.42 -14.24
CA ALA A 120 9.99 3.26 -14.31
C ALA A 120 9.36 4.30 -15.26
N GLU A 121 9.86 5.53 -15.25
CA GLU A 121 9.41 6.58 -16.18
C GLU A 121 9.73 6.22 -17.62
N ARG A 122 10.95 5.73 -17.89
CA ARG A 122 11.32 5.23 -19.22
C ARG A 122 10.48 4.03 -19.67
N ALA A 123 10.05 3.17 -18.76
CA ALA A 123 9.16 2.06 -19.09
C ALA A 123 7.80 2.58 -19.57
N ILE A 124 7.24 3.58 -18.89
CA ILE A 124 5.96 4.23 -19.26
C ILE A 124 6.11 5.02 -20.57
N GLU A 125 7.22 5.73 -20.76
CA GLU A 125 7.51 6.46 -22.01
C GLU A 125 7.64 5.51 -23.21
N ALA A 126 8.25 4.34 -22.99
CA ALA A 126 8.41 3.32 -24.01
C ALA A 126 7.09 2.68 -24.41
N ASP A 127 6.24 2.33 -23.44
CA ASP A 127 4.90 1.80 -23.69
C ASP A 127 3.97 2.09 -22.50
N SER A 128 3.12 3.10 -22.67
CA SER A 128 2.15 3.52 -21.65
C SER A 128 0.92 2.58 -21.55
N SER A 129 0.81 1.58 -22.44
CA SER A 129 -0.23 0.56 -22.36
C SER A 129 0.14 -0.62 -21.45
N ILE A 130 1.40 -0.68 -20.98
CA ILE A 130 1.85 -1.73 -20.05
C ILE A 130 1.69 -1.26 -18.60
N PRO A 131 0.92 -1.99 -17.77
CA PRO A 131 0.65 -1.57 -16.39
C PRO A 131 1.87 -1.66 -15.47
N ASP A 132 2.82 -2.57 -15.75
CA ASP A 132 3.97 -2.85 -14.88
C ASP A 132 4.87 -1.62 -14.66
N GLY A 133 5.00 -0.74 -15.66
CA GLY A 133 5.73 0.53 -15.53
C GLY A 133 5.12 1.46 -14.48
N TYR A 134 3.79 1.55 -14.44
CA TYR A 134 3.08 2.32 -13.42
C TYR A 134 3.22 1.70 -12.02
N VAL A 135 3.17 0.36 -11.91
CA VAL A 135 3.43 -0.33 -10.63
C VAL A 135 4.84 -0.05 -10.14
N ALA A 136 5.84 -0.18 -11.00
CA ALA A 136 7.23 0.11 -10.67
C ALA A 136 7.39 1.57 -10.20
N LYS A 137 6.78 2.53 -10.92
CA LYS A 137 6.78 3.95 -10.54
C LYS A 137 6.11 4.20 -9.19
N ALA A 138 5.00 3.53 -8.92
CA ALA A 138 4.31 3.63 -7.64
C ALA A 138 5.24 3.21 -6.50
N ILE A 139 5.86 2.02 -6.60
CA ILE A 139 6.74 1.47 -5.57
C ILE A 139 7.98 2.36 -5.37
N SER A 140 8.70 2.69 -6.44
CA SER A 140 9.95 3.45 -6.33
C SER A 140 9.72 4.85 -5.79
N THR A 141 8.67 5.53 -6.23
CA THR A 141 8.32 6.89 -5.77
C THR A 141 7.82 6.88 -4.33
N PHE A 142 7.08 5.86 -3.92
CA PHE A 142 6.62 5.70 -2.54
C PHE A 142 7.81 5.67 -1.57
N TRP A 143 8.85 4.92 -1.88
CA TRP A 143 10.06 4.84 -1.05
C TRP A 143 10.97 6.06 -1.18
N LEU A 144 11.08 6.66 -2.37
CA LEU A 144 11.85 7.90 -2.58
C LEU A 144 11.25 9.09 -1.82
N GLY A 145 9.92 9.21 -1.85
CA GLY A 145 9.15 10.33 -1.33
C GLY A 145 8.69 10.18 0.12
N GLN A 146 9.28 9.24 0.88
CA GLN A 146 8.92 8.95 2.28
C GLN A 146 7.42 8.69 2.47
N LEU A 147 6.89 7.66 1.80
CA LEU A 147 5.50 7.20 1.88
C LEU A 147 4.48 8.13 1.17
N ASN A 148 4.85 8.68 0.01
CA ASN A 148 3.96 9.52 -0.80
C ASN A 148 2.77 8.72 -1.38
N LEU A 149 1.72 8.58 -0.56
CA LEU A 149 0.54 7.78 -0.83
C LEU A 149 -0.29 8.25 -2.04
N PRO A 150 -0.51 9.56 -2.28
CA PRO A 150 -1.27 10.03 -3.44
C PRO A 150 -0.69 9.57 -4.78
N TYR A 151 0.63 9.69 -4.94
CA TYR A 151 1.30 9.22 -6.15
C TYR A 151 1.24 7.70 -6.27
N PHE A 152 1.39 6.99 -5.15
CA PHE A 152 1.25 5.54 -5.13
C PHE A 152 -0.14 5.13 -5.62
N GLU A 153 -1.20 5.69 -5.04
CA GLU A 153 -2.58 5.43 -5.42
C GLU A 153 -2.86 5.78 -6.88
N GLN A 154 -2.44 6.95 -7.35
CA GLN A 154 -2.68 7.38 -8.73
C GLN A 154 -2.13 6.34 -9.73
N ASN A 155 -0.88 5.94 -9.56
CA ASN A 155 -0.23 5.00 -10.47
C ASN A 155 -0.85 3.60 -10.38
N ILE A 156 -1.20 3.12 -9.17
CA ILE A 156 -1.89 1.83 -9.01
C ILE A 156 -3.29 1.86 -9.64
N THR A 157 -4.03 2.96 -9.50
CA THR A 157 -5.34 3.14 -10.14
C THR A 157 -5.23 3.13 -11.67
N THR A 158 -4.22 3.80 -12.23
CA THR A 158 -3.94 3.72 -13.67
C THR A 158 -3.62 2.30 -14.10
N ALA A 159 -2.71 1.61 -13.40
CA ALA A 159 -2.36 0.23 -13.69
C ALA A 159 -3.58 -0.72 -13.63
N LEU A 160 -4.46 -0.52 -12.65
CA LEU A 160 -5.68 -1.32 -12.49
C LEU A 160 -6.70 -1.05 -13.60
N THR A 161 -6.74 0.17 -14.13
CA THR A 161 -7.60 0.52 -15.26
C THR A 161 -7.14 -0.18 -16.54
N ILE A 162 -5.82 -0.29 -16.74
CA ILE A 162 -5.22 -0.99 -17.87
C ILE A 162 -5.39 -2.52 -17.75
N SER A 163 -5.17 -3.08 -16.55
CA SER A 163 -5.26 -4.53 -16.32
C SER A 163 -6.07 -4.86 -15.05
N PRO A 164 -7.41 -4.86 -15.15
CA PRO A 164 -8.30 -5.03 -13.99
C PRO A 164 -8.29 -6.43 -13.38
N CYS A 165 -7.76 -7.43 -14.09
CA CYS A 165 -7.70 -8.83 -13.62
C CYS A 165 -6.28 -9.26 -13.21
N ASN A 166 -5.34 -8.33 -13.05
CA ASN A 166 -4.00 -8.65 -12.61
C ASN A 166 -3.95 -8.76 -11.06
N ALA A 167 -3.47 -9.91 -10.57
CA ALA A 167 -3.40 -10.20 -9.13
C ALA A 167 -2.45 -9.26 -8.36
N GLU A 168 -1.30 -8.93 -8.93
CA GLU A 168 -0.30 -8.08 -8.29
C GLU A 168 -0.79 -6.63 -8.17
N ILE A 169 -1.41 -6.10 -9.22
CA ILE A 169 -1.99 -4.75 -9.21
C ILE A 169 -3.11 -4.66 -8.16
N ARG A 170 -3.99 -5.66 -8.08
CA ARG A 170 -5.03 -5.73 -7.05
C ARG A 170 -4.47 -5.83 -5.64
N MET A 171 -3.40 -6.61 -5.45
CA MET A 171 -2.68 -6.67 -4.18
C MET A 171 -2.16 -5.27 -3.78
N PHE A 172 -1.55 -4.52 -4.69
CA PHE A 172 -1.11 -3.15 -4.41
C PHE A 172 -2.28 -2.17 -4.20
N ASN A 173 -3.41 -2.36 -4.88
CA ASN A 173 -4.62 -1.58 -4.63
C ASN A 173 -5.16 -1.85 -3.20
N GLY A 174 -5.09 -3.08 -2.72
CA GLY A 174 -5.37 -3.38 -1.32
C GLY A 174 -4.40 -2.70 -0.34
N MET A 175 -3.12 -2.54 -0.72
CA MET A 175 -2.17 -1.75 0.07
C MET A 175 -2.56 -0.26 0.12
N VAL A 176 -3.08 0.32 -0.97
CA VAL A 176 -3.65 1.69 -0.94
C VAL A 176 -4.71 1.80 0.15
N PHE A 177 -5.65 0.86 0.19
CA PHE A 177 -6.69 0.84 1.22
C PHE A 177 -6.13 0.65 2.63
N LEU A 178 -5.09 -0.17 2.81
CA LEU A 178 -4.41 -0.33 4.09
C LEU A 178 -3.81 1.01 4.57
N PHE A 179 -3.07 1.71 3.71
CA PHE A 179 -2.50 3.03 4.06
C PHE A 179 -3.58 4.07 4.38
N LYS A 180 -4.76 3.96 3.76
CA LYS A 180 -5.93 4.80 4.06
C LYS A 180 -6.73 4.36 5.30
N GLY A 181 -6.31 3.30 5.99
CA GLY A 181 -7.03 2.74 7.14
C GLY A 181 -8.30 1.97 6.81
N LYS A 182 -8.58 1.70 5.53
CA LYS A 182 -9.75 0.95 5.07
C LYS A 182 -9.46 -0.56 5.07
N LEU A 183 -9.18 -1.12 6.25
CA LEU A 183 -8.72 -2.52 6.43
C LEU A 183 -9.64 -3.57 5.78
N LYS A 184 -10.96 -3.42 5.91
CA LYS A 184 -11.94 -4.34 5.31
C LYS A 184 -11.88 -4.35 3.79
N ARG A 185 -11.73 -3.17 3.18
CA ARG A 185 -11.57 -3.04 1.72
C ARG A 185 -10.23 -3.62 1.26
N ALA A 186 -9.16 -3.34 2.00
CA ALA A 186 -7.85 -3.93 1.75
C ALA A 186 -7.92 -5.46 1.73
N LEU A 187 -8.57 -6.06 2.74
CA LEU A 187 -8.76 -7.51 2.83
C LEU A 187 -9.57 -8.08 1.67
N SER A 188 -10.62 -7.37 1.22
CA SER A 188 -11.43 -7.76 0.07
C SER A 188 -10.60 -7.82 -1.22
N GLU A 189 -9.80 -6.78 -1.51
CA GLU A 189 -8.93 -6.75 -2.69
C GLU A 189 -7.91 -7.89 -2.67
N LEU A 190 -7.29 -8.17 -1.52
CA LEU A 190 -6.29 -9.24 -1.44
C LEU A 190 -6.91 -10.64 -1.52
N LYS A 191 -8.14 -10.83 -1.05
CA LYS A 191 -8.87 -12.10 -1.25
C LYS A 191 -9.16 -12.33 -2.73
N LEU A 192 -9.57 -11.30 -3.47
CA LEU A 192 -9.73 -11.38 -4.93
C LEU A 192 -8.40 -11.64 -5.63
N ALA A 193 -7.35 -10.92 -5.26
CA ALA A 193 -6.02 -11.12 -5.81
C ALA A 193 -5.53 -12.57 -5.58
N LYS A 194 -5.80 -13.16 -4.42
CA LYS A 194 -5.45 -14.56 -4.10
C LYS A 194 -6.20 -15.56 -4.98
N GLN A 195 -7.45 -15.27 -5.34
CA GLN A 195 -8.20 -16.12 -6.27
C GLN A 195 -7.57 -16.12 -7.67
N LEU A 196 -6.98 -15.00 -8.08
CA LEU A 196 -6.31 -14.83 -9.38
C LEU A 196 -4.91 -15.47 -9.40
N ASN A 197 -4.14 -15.33 -8.32
CA ASN A 197 -2.81 -15.95 -8.19
C ASN A 197 -2.58 -16.49 -6.77
N PRO A 198 -2.95 -17.75 -6.50
CA PRO A 198 -2.86 -18.32 -5.15
C PRO A 198 -1.44 -18.61 -4.68
N LEU A 199 -0.48 -18.73 -5.61
CA LEU A 199 0.92 -19.12 -5.34
C LEU A 199 1.86 -17.92 -5.15
N SER A 200 1.36 -16.68 -5.23
CA SER A 200 2.22 -15.51 -5.02
C SER A 200 2.57 -15.34 -3.54
N SER A 201 3.83 -15.60 -3.18
CA SER A 201 4.34 -15.44 -1.81
C SER A 201 4.22 -13.98 -1.33
N GLY A 202 4.54 -13.02 -2.21
CA GLY A 202 4.42 -11.59 -1.93
C GLY A 202 2.97 -11.13 -1.66
N LEU A 203 2.00 -11.77 -2.31
CA LEU A 203 0.58 -11.54 -2.07
C LEU A 203 0.14 -12.15 -0.74
N ASN A 204 0.48 -13.41 -0.49
CA ASN A 204 0.09 -14.09 0.75
C ASN A 204 0.73 -13.43 1.99
N LEU A 205 1.95 -12.90 1.87
CA LEU A 205 2.59 -12.10 2.93
C LEU A 205 1.75 -10.85 3.29
N ARG A 206 1.28 -10.10 2.29
CA ARG A 206 0.44 -8.91 2.52
C ARG A 206 -0.95 -9.27 3.01
N LEU A 207 -1.51 -10.40 2.56
CA LEU A 207 -2.80 -10.89 3.03
C LEU A 207 -2.74 -11.23 4.52
N GLY A 208 -1.73 -12.02 4.93
CA GLY A 208 -1.52 -12.33 6.34
C GLY A 208 -1.27 -11.08 7.18
N LEU A 209 -0.54 -10.09 6.65
CA LEU A 209 -0.33 -8.81 7.34
C LEU A 209 -1.65 -8.07 7.58
N ILE A 210 -2.50 -7.94 6.57
CA ILE A 210 -3.78 -7.25 6.72
C ILE A 210 -4.71 -8.03 7.65
N GLN A 211 -4.72 -9.36 7.59
CA GLN A 211 -5.45 -10.19 8.55
C GLN A 211 -4.98 -9.94 9.99
N TYR A 212 -3.66 -9.90 10.20
CA TYR A 212 -3.05 -9.61 11.50
C TYR A 212 -3.48 -8.22 12.01
N LEU A 213 -3.35 -7.18 11.19
CA LEU A 213 -3.73 -5.81 11.56
C LEU A 213 -5.25 -5.63 11.74
N ASN A 214 -6.06 -6.51 11.16
CA ASN A 214 -7.51 -6.55 11.38
C ASN A 214 -7.91 -7.37 12.62
N GLY A 215 -6.94 -7.87 13.40
CA GLY A 215 -7.16 -8.71 14.58
C GLY A 215 -7.54 -10.17 14.26
N GLU A 216 -7.50 -10.57 12.99
CA GLU A 216 -7.78 -11.95 12.53
C GLU A 216 -6.54 -12.85 12.71
N TYR A 217 -6.00 -12.91 13.94
CA TYR A 217 -4.69 -13.52 14.22
C TYR A 217 -4.60 -15.00 13.83
N GLN A 218 -5.68 -15.77 14.00
CA GLN A 218 -5.69 -17.18 13.62
C GLN A 218 -5.66 -17.38 12.09
N ASP A 219 -6.36 -16.53 11.35
CA ASP A 219 -6.37 -16.57 9.89
C ASP A 219 -5.02 -16.09 9.33
N ALA A 220 -4.46 -15.03 9.92
CA ALA A 220 -3.11 -14.55 9.61
C ALA A 220 -2.07 -15.66 9.84
N HIS A 221 -2.12 -16.34 10.99
CA HIS A 221 -1.25 -17.46 11.31
C HIS A 221 -1.37 -18.58 10.26
N ASN A 222 -2.59 -18.97 9.88
CA ASN A 222 -2.80 -20.01 8.87
C ASN A 222 -2.24 -19.59 7.50
N THR A 223 -2.43 -18.33 7.11
CA THR A 223 -1.88 -17.78 5.87
C THR A 223 -0.35 -17.83 5.88
N PHE A 224 0.32 -17.33 6.92
CA PHE A 224 1.78 -17.34 7.00
C PHE A 224 2.35 -18.77 7.06
N LEU A 225 1.74 -19.65 7.86
CA LEU A 225 2.17 -21.05 7.98
C LEU A 225 2.10 -21.78 6.64
N SER A 226 1.10 -21.49 5.80
CA SER A 226 0.98 -22.10 4.47
C SER A 226 2.14 -21.74 3.53
N GLN A 227 2.82 -20.61 3.77
CA GLN A 227 3.90 -20.10 2.93
C GLN A 227 5.30 -20.49 3.42
N LEU A 228 5.42 -21.01 4.66
CA LEU A 228 6.71 -21.42 5.24
C LEU A 228 7.46 -22.51 4.46
N LYS A 229 6.81 -23.17 3.50
CA LYS A 229 7.44 -24.16 2.62
C LYS A 229 8.38 -23.55 1.58
N GLU A 230 8.30 -22.23 1.38
CA GLU A 230 9.16 -21.49 0.46
C GLU A 230 10.31 -20.80 1.23
N ASP A 231 11.54 -20.87 0.71
CA ASP A 231 12.70 -20.27 1.38
C ASP A 231 12.68 -18.73 1.33
N SER A 232 12.05 -18.15 0.31
CA SER A 232 11.90 -16.70 0.16
C SER A 232 11.06 -16.12 1.31
N TYR A 233 11.60 -15.13 2.02
CA TYR A 233 10.95 -14.46 3.17
C TYR A 233 10.72 -15.33 4.41
N LYS A 234 11.35 -16.50 4.54
CA LYS A 234 11.16 -17.40 5.68
C LYS A 234 11.24 -16.68 7.04
N THR A 235 12.27 -15.87 7.26
CA THR A 235 12.42 -15.11 8.52
C THR A 235 11.26 -14.14 8.77
N ASN A 236 10.74 -13.47 7.73
CA ASN A 236 9.58 -12.59 7.85
C ASN A 236 8.32 -13.39 8.23
N TYR A 237 8.08 -14.53 7.58
CA TYR A 237 6.96 -15.41 7.94
C TYR A 237 7.06 -15.91 9.39
N LEU A 238 8.24 -16.34 9.83
CA LEU A 238 8.48 -16.79 11.21
C LEU A 238 8.25 -15.66 12.23
N LEU A 239 8.75 -14.46 11.95
CA LEU A 239 8.51 -13.28 12.80
C LEU A 239 7.01 -12.97 12.91
N ARG A 240 6.28 -13.01 11.79
CA ARG A 240 4.83 -12.78 11.77
C ARG A 240 4.06 -13.87 12.51
N LEU A 241 4.49 -15.12 12.40
CA LEU A 241 3.92 -16.25 13.15
C LEU A 241 4.17 -16.13 14.65
N ALA A 242 5.35 -15.65 15.05
CA ALA A 242 5.65 -15.37 16.45
C ALA A 242 4.74 -14.25 17.01
N TRP A 243 4.56 -13.16 16.27
CA TRP A 243 3.60 -12.10 16.64
C TRP A 243 2.15 -12.61 16.70
N CYS A 244 1.68 -13.39 15.73
CA CYS A 244 0.36 -14.02 15.80
C CYS A 244 0.25 -14.89 17.06
N SER A 245 1.29 -15.66 17.38
CA SER A 245 1.32 -16.55 18.56
C SER A 245 1.27 -15.76 19.87
N ILE A 246 1.91 -14.58 19.95
CA ILE A 246 1.81 -13.67 21.10
C ILE A 246 0.36 -13.24 21.31
N HIS A 247 -0.32 -12.75 20.27
CA HIS A 247 -1.72 -12.33 20.37
C HIS A 247 -2.68 -13.49 20.69
N LEU A 248 -2.39 -14.69 20.17
CA LEU A 248 -3.12 -15.91 20.46
C LEU A 248 -2.76 -16.54 21.82
N LYS A 249 -1.82 -15.95 22.57
CA LYS A 249 -1.28 -16.47 23.85
C LYS A 249 -0.67 -17.88 23.74
N GLN A 250 -0.17 -18.24 22.56
CA GLN A 250 0.50 -19.50 22.25
C GLN A 250 2.01 -19.33 22.33
N TYR A 251 2.51 -18.95 23.51
CA TYR A 251 3.90 -18.50 23.68
C TYR A 251 4.95 -19.56 23.32
N ASP A 252 4.72 -20.83 23.64
CA ASP A 252 5.65 -21.92 23.33
C ASP A 252 5.85 -22.06 21.81
N LYS A 253 4.77 -22.06 21.04
CA LYS A 253 4.86 -22.06 19.56
C LYS A 253 5.55 -20.80 19.04
N GLY A 254 5.30 -19.65 19.67
CA GLY A 254 6.00 -18.42 19.36
C GLY A 254 7.52 -18.59 19.48
N LEU A 255 7.99 -19.22 20.56
CA LEU A 255 9.41 -19.52 20.75
C LEU A 255 9.95 -20.51 19.71
N ASP A 256 9.20 -21.56 19.37
CA ASP A 256 9.58 -22.51 18.33
C ASP A 256 9.84 -21.80 16.98
N TYR A 257 8.92 -20.91 16.56
CA TYR A 257 9.11 -20.14 15.33
C TYR A 257 10.32 -19.21 15.37
N LEU A 258 10.63 -18.61 16.53
CA LEU A 258 11.79 -17.74 16.67
C LEU A 258 13.11 -18.51 16.64
N GLN A 259 13.13 -19.78 17.08
CA GLN A 259 14.33 -20.63 17.00
C GLN A 259 14.68 -21.00 15.55
N ASP A 260 13.69 -21.11 14.68
CA ASP A 260 13.87 -21.40 13.26
C ASP A 260 14.35 -20.21 12.42
N THR A 261 14.53 -19.03 13.03
CA THR A 261 15.06 -17.84 12.35
C THR A 261 16.58 -17.93 12.15
N SER A 262 17.07 -17.50 10.99
CA SER A 262 18.49 -17.58 10.65
C SER A 262 19.27 -16.35 11.11
N LYS A 263 20.34 -16.53 11.89
CA LYS A 263 21.22 -15.44 12.35
C LYS A 263 21.86 -14.61 11.23
N GLY A 264 21.99 -15.18 10.04
CA GLY A 264 22.55 -14.49 8.87
C GLY A 264 21.53 -13.62 8.11
N ASP A 265 20.25 -13.68 8.48
CA ASP A 265 19.18 -12.91 7.85
C ASP A 265 19.14 -11.48 8.40
N VAL A 266 18.93 -10.49 7.52
CA VAL A 266 18.89 -9.07 7.87
C VAL A 266 17.77 -8.73 8.87
N TYR A 267 16.72 -9.54 8.92
CA TYR A 267 15.58 -9.36 9.84
C TYR A 267 15.72 -10.15 11.14
N TYR A 268 16.78 -10.95 11.31
CA TYR A 268 16.97 -11.78 12.51
C TYR A 268 16.89 -10.98 13.81
N GLY A 269 17.54 -9.81 13.86
CA GLY A 269 17.54 -8.95 15.05
C GLY A 269 16.14 -8.50 15.48
N MET A 270 15.16 -8.45 14.56
CA MET A 270 13.77 -8.10 14.92
C MET A 270 13.08 -9.18 15.78
N SER A 271 13.66 -10.39 15.88
CA SER A 271 13.17 -11.46 16.76
C SER A 271 13.31 -11.15 18.24
N TYR A 272 14.26 -10.28 18.63
CA TYR A 272 14.54 -9.98 20.03
C TYR A 272 13.35 -9.34 20.74
N ALA A 273 12.62 -8.45 20.05
CA ALA A 273 11.35 -7.91 20.53
C ALA A 273 10.33 -9.00 20.85
N CYS A 274 10.18 -10.01 19.98
CA CYS A 274 9.25 -11.12 20.19
C CYS A 274 9.65 -11.95 21.41
N TYR A 275 10.93 -12.32 21.55
CA TYR A 275 11.44 -13.03 22.71
C TYR A 275 11.17 -12.25 24.01
N LEU A 276 11.47 -10.95 24.01
CA LEU A 276 11.25 -10.08 25.16
C LEU A 276 9.78 -10.05 25.60
N VAL A 277 8.85 -9.88 24.65
CA VAL A 277 7.40 -9.87 24.92
C VAL A 277 6.92 -11.23 25.43
N ILE A 278 7.37 -12.33 24.82
CA ILE A 278 7.01 -13.69 25.26
C ILE A 278 7.49 -13.94 26.69
N TYR A 279 8.76 -13.65 27.01
CA TYR A 279 9.30 -13.91 28.34
C TYR A 279 8.71 -13.00 29.42
N GLN A 280 8.29 -11.78 29.08
CA GLN A 280 7.48 -10.94 29.96
C GLN A 280 6.15 -11.63 30.32
N HIS A 281 5.44 -12.19 29.33
CA HIS A 281 4.18 -12.90 29.58
C HIS A 281 4.34 -14.21 30.36
N LEU A 282 5.42 -14.95 30.08
CA LEU A 282 5.77 -16.18 30.80
C LEU A 282 6.33 -15.92 32.21
N LYS A 283 6.60 -14.66 32.58
CA LYS A 283 7.26 -14.28 33.83
C LYS A 283 8.61 -14.96 34.03
N ASN A 284 9.34 -15.19 32.93
CA ASN A 284 10.70 -15.73 32.96
C ASN A 284 11.70 -14.57 33.06
N GLU A 285 12.06 -14.19 34.28
CA GLU A 285 12.93 -13.04 34.53
C GLU A 285 14.34 -13.21 33.94
N GLU A 286 14.94 -14.40 34.07
CA GLU A 286 16.28 -14.69 33.55
C GLU A 286 16.34 -14.40 32.04
N LYS A 287 15.41 -14.98 31.28
CA LYS A 287 15.35 -14.78 29.83
C LYS A 287 14.91 -13.38 29.45
N PHE A 288 14.00 -12.75 30.20
CA PHE A 288 13.64 -11.36 29.96
C PHE A 288 14.87 -10.43 30.08
N PHE A 289 15.68 -10.57 31.13
CA PHE A 289 16.89 -9.77 31.31
C PHE A 289 17.98 -10.08 30.29
N GLU A 290 18.10 -11.34 29.84
CA GLU A 290 18.98 -11.72 28.73
C GLU A 290 18.65 -10.92 27.46
N TYR A 291 17.39 -10.98 26.98
CA TYR A 291 17.00 -10.28 25.75
C TYR A 291 16.94 -8.76 25.92
N LYS A 292 16.62 -8.26 27.12
CA LYS A 292 16.76 -6.84 27.45
C LYS A 292 18.21 -6.39 27.26
N SER A 293 19.18 -7.15 27.78
CA SER A 293 20.60 -6.83 27.64
C SER A 293 21.06 -6.89 26.19
N ILE A 294 20.59 -7.86 25.40
CA ILE A 294 20.86 -7.92 23.96
C ILE A 294 20.39 -6.63 23.28
N ILE A 295 19.14 -6.22 23.53
CA ILE A 295 18.56 -5.00 22.92
C ILE A 295 19.32 -3.74 23.35
N GLU A 296 19.66 -3.60 24.63
CA GLU A 296 20.40 -2.45 25.15
C GLU A 296 21.82 -2.30 24.58
N ASN A 297 22.41 -3.39 24.09
CA ASN A 297 23.73 -3.41 23.48
C ASN A 297 23.70 -3.42 21.94
N LEU A 298 22.53 -3.30 21.30
CA LEU A 298 22.46 -3.20 19.84
C LEU A 298 23.16 -1.93 19.36
N GLU A 299 23.92 -2.05 18.27
CA GLU A 299 24.49 -0.89 17.60
C GLU A 299 23.39 -0.07 16.94
N LYS A 300 23.50 1.27 16.95
CA LYS A 300 22.53 2.16 16.29
C LYS A 300 22.40 1.93 14.78
N THR A 301 23.42 1.34 14.18
CA THR A 301 23.49 0.94 12.78
C THR A 301 22.71 -0.34 12.47
N ASP A 302 22.36 -1.13 13.50
CA ASP A 302 21.58 -2.35 13.33
C ASP A 302 20.15 -2.00 12.85
N PRO A 303 19.66 -2.61 11.75
CA PRO A 303 18.33 -2.33 11.22
C PRO A 303 17.19 -2.57 12.22
N SER A 304 17.38 -3.45 13.20
CA SER A 304 16.40 -3.80 14.22
C SER A 304 16.48 -2.92 15.48
N TYR A 305 17.52 -2.09 15.63
CA TYR A 305 17.80 -1.26 16.82
C TYR A 305 16.57 -0.50 17.29
N ALA A 306 16.01 0.35 16.43
CA ALA A 306 14.94 1.26 16.82
C ALA A 306 13.66 0.52 17.21
N TYR A 307 13.24 -0.48 16.43
CA TYR A 307 12.02 -1.24 16.73
C TYR A 307 12.14 -2.02 18.05
N ASN A 308 13.27 -2.70 18.27
CA ASN A 308 13.53 -3.42 19.52
C ASN A 308 13.52 -2.48 20.73
N HIS A 309 14.13 -1.29 20.61
CA HIS A 309 14.10 -0.30 21.67
C HIS A 309 12.69 0.29 21.89
N ALA A 310 11.88 0.47 20.86
CA ALA A 310 10.48 0.89 21.01
C ALA A 310 9.69 -0.14 21.84
N VAL A 311 9.82 -1.43 21.50
CA VAL A 311 9.15 -2.54 22.21
C VAL A 311 9.63 -2.62 23.67
N LEU A 312 10.95 -2.58 23.91
CA LEU A 312 11.50 -2.59 25.26
C LEU A 312 10.98 -1.43 26.12
N ASN A 313 11.04 -0.20 25.60
CA ASN A 313 10.61 0.98 26.35
C ASN A 313 9.10 0.99 26.62
N LYS A 314 8.30 0.41 25.73
CA LYS A 314 6.86 0.19 25.97
C LYS A 314 6.63 -0.76 27.14
N LEU A 315 7.31 -1.91 27.18
CA LEU A 315 7.21 -2.86 28.30
C LEU A 315 7.68 -2.24 29.63
N LEU A 316 8.57 -1.24 29.58
CA LEU A 316 9.02 -0.46 30.74
C LEU A 316 8.12 0.75 31.07
N GLY A 317 7.05 1.01 30.32
CA GLY A 317 6.13 2.13 30.52
C GLY A 317 6.70 3.51 30.17
N LYS A 318 7.76 3.59 29.37
CA LYS A 318 8.47 4.83 29.00
C LYS A 318 7.98 5.42 27.68
N TYR A 319 6.71 5.81 27.60
CA TYR A 319 6.05 6.16 26.33
C TYR A 319 6.65 7.35 25.56
N ASP A 320 7.19 8.37 26.24
CA ASP A 320 7.86 9.50 25.56
C ASP A 320 9.02 9.02 24.67
N VAL A 321 9.76 8.01 25.16
CA VAL A 321 10.92 7.43 24.47
C VAL A 321 10.47 6.49 23.34
N VAL A 322 9.33 5.81 23.52
CA VAL A 322 8.77 4.89 22.52
C VAL A 322 8.50 5.63 21.20
N VAL A 323 7.86 6.79 21.25
CA VAL A 323 7.50 7.55 20.03
C VAL A 323 8.74 7.94 19.23
N GLN A 324 9.83 8.33 19.90
CA GLN A 324 11.12 8.65 19.24
C GLN A 324 11.68 7.44 18.49
N TYR A 325 11.64 6.25 19.11
CA TYR A 325 12.11 5.02 18.47
C TYR A 325 11.17 4.55 17.34
N LEU A 326 9.86 4.73 17.46
CA LEU A 326 8.93 4.46 16.36
C LEU A 326 9.19 5.39 15.18
N GLU A 327 9.46 6.67 15.41
CA GLU A 327 9.83 7.60 14.34
C GLU A 327 11.10 7.15 13.60
N ILE A 328 12.14 6.76 14.32
CA ILE A 328 13.38 6.22 13.73
C ILE A 328 13.09 4.92 12.96
N THR A 329 12.20 4.08 13.47
CA THR A 329 11.78 2.84 12.80
C THR A 329 11.14 3.14 11.43
N LEU A 330 10.33 4.20 11.32
CA LEU A 330 9.72 4.62 10.04
C LEU A 330 10.71 5.20 9.03
N GLN A 331 11.87 5.67 9.50
CA GLN A 331 12.96 6.13 8.63
C GLN A 331 13.79 4.97 8.07
N ASN A 332 13.68 3.77 8.64
CA ASN A 332 14.36 2.59 8.16
C ASN A 332 13.54 1.89 7.06
N PRO A 333 13.98 1.87 5.79
CA PRO A 333 13.25 1.20 4.71
C PRO A 333 13.31 -0.32 4.78
N LEU A 334 14.14 -0.90 5.66
CA LEU A 334 14.07 -2.32 6.02
C LEU A 334 12.97 -2.60 7.06
N THR A 335 12.24 -1.61 7.56
CA THR A 335 11.25 -1.89 8.59
C THR A 335 10.13 -2.80 8.06
N LEU A 336 9.93 -3.93 8.75
CA LEU A 336 8.74 -4.76 8.57
C LEU A 336 7.53 -4.20 9.33
N PHE A 337 7.76 -3.29 10.27
CA PHE A 337 6.76 -2.79 11.20
C PHE A 337 6.62 -1.29 10.99
N MET A 338 5.56 -0.90 10.28
CA MET A 338 5.26 0.50 10.00
C MET A 338 3.82 0.86 10.41
N PHE A 339 2.87 -0.08 10.29
CA PHE A 339 1.45 0.12 10.57
C PHE A 339 1.08 0.14 12.07
N PHE A 340 1.83 0.90 12.89
CA PHE A 340 1.63 0.99 14.34
C PHE A 340 0.24 1.49 14.72
N GLN A 341 -0.38 2.34 13.89
CA GLN A 341 -1.73 2.85 14.14
C GLN A 341 -2.84 1.78 14.05
N TYR A 342 -2.55 0.60 13.51
CA TYR A 342 -3.53 -0.49 13.38
C TYR A 342 -3.17 -1.72 14.22
N ASP A 343 -1.91 -1.82 14.67
CA ASP A 343 -1.43 -2.96 15.42
C ASP A 343 -1.83 -2.84 16.90
N GLU A 344 -2.63 -3.80 17.38
CA GLU A 344 -3.17 -3.86 18.74
C GLU A 344 -2.07 -3.84 19.80
N PHE A 345 -0.86 -4.30 19.47
CA PHE A 345 0.26 -4.21 20.40
C PHE A 345 0.46 -2.76 20.89
N TRP A 346 0.29 -1.76 20.03
CA TRP A 346 0.51 -0.33 20.35
C TRP A 346 -0.73 0.42 20.82
N LEU A 347 -1.84 -0.27 21.11
CA LEU A 347 -3.15 0.36 21.40
C LEU A 347 -3.09 1.45 22.49
N GLU A 348 -2.27 1.25 23.52
CA GLU A 348 -2.08 2.21 24.61
C GLU A 348 -1.47 3.56 24.19
N LEU A 349 -0.85 3.63 23.01
CA LEU A 349 -0.31 4.88 22.45
C LEU A 349 -1.33 5.61 21.57
N HIS A 350 -2.46 5.01 21.20
CA HIS A 350 -3.38 5.59 20.22
C HIS A 350 -4.01 6.90 20.71
N ASP A 351 -4.15 7.06 22.03
CA ASP A 351 -4.63 8.30 22.66
C ASP A 351 -3.49 9.23 23.12
N TYR A 352 -2.23 8.85 22.88
CA TYR A 352 -1.05 9.59 23.33
C TYR A 352 -0.68 10.68 22.31
N PRO A 353 -0.71 11.98 22.66
CA PRO A 353 -0.61 13.06 21.68
C PRO A 353 0.65 13.05 20.80
N PRO A 354 1.86 12.74 21.31
CA PRO A 354 3.04 12.62 20.46
C PRO A 354 2.95 11.47 19.45
N PHE A 355 2.29 10.37 19.79
CA PHE A 355 2.06 9.26 18.86
C PHE A 355 1.06 9.67 17.76
N ILE A 356 -0.06 10.29 18.14
CA ILE A 356 -1.05 10.83 17.18
C ILE A 356 -0.35 11.77 16.18
N LYS A 357 0.46 12.70 16.68
CA LYS A 357 1.23 13.62 15.85
C LYS A 357 2.19 12.88 14.90
N LEU A 358 2.91 11.87 15.38
CA LEU A 358 3.79 11.05 14.52
C LEU A 358 3.01 10.37 13.39
N ILE A 359 1.88 9.75 13.71
CA ILE A 359 1.03 9.10 12.70
C ILE A 359 0.48 10.12 11.71
N GLU A 360 0.07 11.30 12.19
CA GLU A 360 -0.40 12.37 11.31
C GLU A 360 0.70 12.87 10.36
N GLU A 361 1.92 13.05 10.86
CA GLU A 361 3.04 13.53 10.04
C GLU A 361 3.53 12.50 9.01
N LYS A 362 3.49 11.20 9.34
CA LYS A 362 4.06 10.13 8.50
C LYS A 362 3.05 9.40 7.62
N TYR A 363 1.81 9.24 8.08
CA TYR A 363 0.76 8.50 7.37
C TYR A 363 -0.36 9.43 6.89
N ASN A 364 -0.65 10.50 7.63
CA ASN A 364 -1.46 11.61 7.12
C ASN A 364 -0.60 12.65 6.38
N THR A 365 0.37 12.20 5.59
CA THR A 365 0.43 12.72 4.21
C THR A 365 -0.81 12.23 3.45
N ARG A 366 -1.99 12.65 3.94
CA ARG A 366 -3.09 13.01 3.07
C ARG A 366 -2.41 13.75 1.93
N GLY A 367 -2.68 13.34 0.69
CA GLY A 367 -2.39 14.19 -0.45
C GLY A 367 -3.22 15.43 -0.29
N SER A 368 -2.78 16.29 0.63
CA SER A 368 -3.59 17.36 1.14
C SER A 368 -3.42 18.42 0.10
N GLN A 369 -4.21 18.31 -0.96
CA GLN A 369 -4.11 19.26 -2.03
C GLN A 369 -4.56 20.58 -1.43
N LEU A 370 -3.73 21.60 -1.60
CA LEU A 370 -4.17 22.95 -1.31
C LEU A 370 -5.30 23.26 -2.28
N MET A 371 -6.52 23.34 -1.76
CA MET A 371 -7.69 23.76 -2.52
C MET A 371 -7.82 25.26 -2.35
N ARG A 372 -8.01 25.93 -3.48
CA ARG A 372 -8.45 27.32 -3.50
C ARG A 372 -9.91 27.35 -3.92
N ILE A 373 -10.75 27.95 -3.09
CA ILE A 373 -12.17 28.18 -3.39
C ILE A 373 -12.37 29.70 -3.46
N ASP A 374 -12.65 30.18 -4.66
CA ASP A 374 -12.90 31.59 -4.95
C ASP A 374 -14.39 31.92 -4.74
N SER A 375 -14.66 33.13 -4.26
CA SER A 375 -16.01 33.69 -4.21
C SER A 375 -16.38 34.37 -5.55
N GLU A 376 -17.64 34.80 -5.68
CA GLU A 376 -18.08 35.72 -6.72
C GLU A 376 -17.48 37.14 -6.55
N THR A 377 -16.76 37.39 -5.45
CA THR A 377 -16.00 38.61 -5.17
C THR A 377 -14.51 38.34 -5.28
N LYS A 378 -13.65 39.28 -4.87
CA LYS A 378 -12.18 39.07 -4.86
C LYS A 378 -11.69 38.24 -3.66
N GLU A 379 -12.60 37.66 -2.88
CA GLU A 379 -12.26 36.87 -1.70
C GLU A 379 -12.09 35.40 -2.07
N TYR A 380 -11.21 34.70 -1.36
CA TYR A 380 -10.99 33.28 -1.55
C TYR A 380 -10.61 32.64 -0.21
N ILE A 381 -10.67 31.31 -0.15
CA ILE A 381 -10.05 30.53 0.91
C ILE A 381 -9.07 29.53 0.31
N GLU A 382 -7.88 29.45 0.90
CA GLU A 382 -6.91 28.40 0.62
C GLU A 382 -6.83 27.49 1.85
N ILE A 383 -7.27 26.26 1.68
CA ILE A 383 -7.25 25.23 2.73
C ILE A 383 -6.84 23.91 2.13
N LYS A 384 -6.14 23.10 2.92
CA LYS A 384 -5.91 21.71 2.55
C LYS A 384 -7.25 20.98 2.59
N ASP A 385 -7.51 20.12 1.62
CA ASP A 385 -8.71 19.28 1.63
C ASP A 385 -8.85 18.43 2.91
N ALA A 386 -7.73 17.97 3.45
CA ALA A 386 -7.58 17.38 4.77
C ALA A 386 -8.25 18.18 5.89
N ASP A 387 -8.12 19.49 5.85
CA ASP A 387 -8.59 20.39 6.90
C ASP A 387 -10.07 20.77 6.72
N PHE A 388 -10.65 20.53 5.54
CA PHE A 388 -12.07 20.76 5.30
C PHE A 388 -12.92 19.80 6.13
N LEU A 389 -13.92 20.33 6.85
CA LEU A 389 -14.88 19.53 7.62
C LEU A 389 -16.20 19.42 6.87
N TYR A 390 -16.89 20.57 6.71
CA TYR A 390 -18.15 20.65 5.99
C TYR A 390 -18.32 22.03 5.34
N ALA A 391 -19.21 22.10 4.36
CA ALA A 391 -19.77 23.37 3.90
C ALA A 391 -21.29 23.36 3.95
N GLU A 392 -21.88 24.50 4.28
CA GLU A 392 -23.32 24.69 4.46
C GLU A 392 -23.81 25.82 3.55
N ALA A 393 -24.86 25.55 2.79
CA ALA A 393 -25.53 26.57 1.98
C ALA A 393 -26.28 27.58 2.86
N GLN A 394 -26.01 28.87 2.65
CA GLN A 394 -26.68 30.01 3.28
C GLN A 394 -27.12 31.00 2.19
N ASP A 395 -28.21 30.67 1.49
CA ASP A 395 -28.68 31.38 0.29
C ASP A 395 -27.60 31.49 -0.80
N ASN A 396 -27.15 32.71 -1.11
CA ASN A 396 -26.09 32.98 -2.09
C ASN A 396 -24.68 32.91 -1.47
N TYR A 397 -24.59 32.47 -0.21
CA TYR A 397 -23.35 32.29 0.52
C TYR A 397 -23.15 30.81 0.88
N THR A 398 -21.91 30.45 1.13
CA THR A 398 -21.55 29.15 1.65
C THR A 398 -20.65 29.34 2.86
N LEU A 399 -21.05 28.78 4.00
CA LEU A 399 -20.21 28.68 5.18
C LEU A 399 -19.32 27.45 5.02
N ILE A 400 -18.01 27.63 5.11
CA ILE A 400 -17.01 26.56 5.06
C ILE A 400 -16.39 26.45 6.45
N ALA A 401 -16.51 25.27 7.06
CA ALA A 401 -15.87 24.94 8.32
C ALA A 401 -14.64 24.05 8.08
N TYR A 402 -13.54 24.39 8.72
CA TYR A 402 -12.24 23.74 8.53
C TYR A 402 -11.42 23.74 9.81
N LYS A 403 -10.40 22.87 9.89
CA LYS A 403 -9.41 22.89 10.98
C LYS A 403 -8.26 23.82 10.63
N GLU A 404 -7.92 24.71 11.56
CA GLU A 404 -6.73 25.55 11.48
C GLU A 404 -5.99 25.45 12.82
N LYS A 405 -4.75 24.95 12.80
CA LYS A 405 -3.94 24.74 14.03
C LYS A 405 -4.71 23.97 15.11
N ASN A 406 -5.40 22.89 14.73
CA ASN A 406 -6.25 22.05 15.58
C ASN A 406 -7.43 22.76 16.24
N LYS A 407 -7.85 23.92 15.72
CA LYS A 407 -9.09 24.58 16.11
C LYS A 407 -10.05 24.63 14.93
N ILE A 408 -11.35 24.53 15.20
CA ILE A 408 -12.37 24.68 14.17
C ILE A 408 -12.55 26.16 13.86
N SER A 409 -12.22 26.52 12.62
CA SER A 409 -12.44 27.83 12.02
C SER A 409 -13.62 27.77 11.05
N LYS A 410 -14.30 28.90 10.84
CA LYS A 410 -15.40 29.03 9.89
C LYS A 410 -15.19 30.27 9.03
N LYS A 411 -15.44 30.15 7.72
CA LYS A 411 -15.40 31.28 6.78
C LYS A 411 -16.63 31.25 5.89
N ILE A 412 -17.28 32.40 5.71
CA ILE A 412 -18.40 32.54 4.79
C ILE A 412 -17.86 33.14 3.49
N LEU A 413 -18.17 32.51 2.36
CA LEU A 413 -17.86 33.03 1.03
C LEU A 413 -19.16 33.35 0.30
N ARG A 414 -19.15 34.44 -0.47
CA ARG A 414 -20.23 34.73 -1.44
C ARG A 414 -20.08 33.82 -2.66
N ALA A 415 -20.48 32.57 -2.49
CA ALA A 415 -20.53 31.56 -3.53
C ALA A 415 -21.65 30.60 -3.18
N THR A 416 -22.40 30.14 -4.19
CA THR A 416 -23.39 29.08 -3.99
C THR A 416 -22.70 27.74 -3.70
N LEU A 417 -23.37 26.85 -2.96
CA LEU A 417 -22.79 25.54 -2.61
C LEU A 417 -22.39 24.72 -3.85
N SER A 418 -23.14 24.83 -4.95
CA SER A 418 -22.81 24.16 -6.22
C SER A 418 -21.57 24.76 -6.89
N SER A 419 -21.35 26.08 -6.76
CA SER A 419 -20.11 26.71 -7.22
C SER A 419 -18.91 26.24 -6.40
N VAL A 420 -19.05 26.18 -5.07
CA VAL A 420 -18.01 25.61 -4.19
C VAL A 420 -17.71 24.16 -4.56
N GLU A 421 -18.74 23.32 -4.75
CA GLU A 421 -18.62 21.92 -5.17
C GLU A 421 -17.83 21.76 -6.47
N SER A 422 -18.09 22.61 -7.48
CA SER A 422 -17.39 22.56 -8.77
C SER A 422 -15.89 22.92 -8.72
N GLN A 423 -15.45 23.58 -7.64
CA GLN A 423 -14.05 23.98 -7.44
C GLN A 423 -13.26 22.96 -6.62
N ILE A 424 -13.93 21.92 -6.10
CA ILE A 424 -13.32 20.88 -5.26
C ILE A 424 -12.81 19.75 -6.17
N ASN A 425 -11.50 19.51 -6.14
CA ASN A 425 -10.82 18.50 -6.96
C ASN A 425 -10.43 17.25 -6.17
N THR A 426 -11.20 16.90 -5.12
CA THR A 426 -10.95 15.72 -4.28
C THR A 426 -12.21 14.87 -4.18
N GLU A 427 -12.06 13.54 -4.27
CA GLU A 427 -13.19 12.60 -4.16
C GLU A 427 -13.68 12.44 -2.71
N ASN A 428 -12.91 12.95 -1.74
CA ASN A 428 -13.23 12.79 -0.32
C ASN A 428 -14.29 13.78 0.17
N ILE A 429 -14.48 14.90 -0.54
CA ILE A 429 -15.49 15.89 -0.20
C ILE A 429 -16.67 15.72 -1.13
N ILE A 430 -17.81 15.33 -0.57
CA ILE A 430 -19.00 15.02 -1.35
C ILE A 430 -20.23 15.75 -0.82
N ARG A 431 -21.20 15.93 -1.72
CA ARG A 431 -22.51 16.46 -1.36
C ARG A 431 -23.38 15.39 -0.73
N CYS A 432 -23.50 15.45 0.58
CA CYS A 432 -24.34 14.53 1.35
C CYS A 432 -25.82 14.96 1.38
N HIS A 433 -26.09 16.25 1.17
CA HIS A 433 -27.43 16.82 1.18
C HIS A 433 -27.49 18.05 0.26
N ARG A 434 -28.70 18.45 -0.16
CA ARG A 434 -28.88 19.65 -1.01
C ARG A 434 -28.23 20.91 -0.44
N SER A 435 -28.07 20.98 0.88
CA SER A 435 -27.50 22.11 1.62
C SER A 435 -26.12 21.84 2.24
N TYR A 436 -25.53 20.65 2.08
CA TYR A 436 -24.26 20.32 2.73
C TYR A 436 -23.28 19.55 1.84
N LEU A 437 -22.01 19.96 1.92
CA LEU A 437 -20.83 19.18 1.54
C LEU A 437 -20.13 18.68 2.81
N VAL A 438 -19.56 17.49 2.78
CA VAL A 438 -18.80 16.91 3.90
C VAL A 438 -17.55 16.23 3.42
N ASN A 439 -16.47 16.34 4.19
CA ASN A 439 -15.30 15.51 4.01
C ASN A 439 -15.50 14.15 4.67
N CYS A 440 -15.58 13.09 3.88
CA CYS A 440 -15.77 11.72 4.39
C CYS A 440 -14.58 11.23 5.23
N ASN A 441 -13.41 11.87 5.13
CA ASN A 441 -12.24 11.53 5.94
C ASN A 441 -12.19 12.25 7.29
N ALA A 442 -13.16 13.11 7.60
CA ALA A 442 -13.20 13.85 8.86
C ALA A 442 -13.94 13.08 9.99
N ASN A 443 -13.77 11.75 10.11
CA ASN A 443 -14.26 10.94 11.24
C ASN A 443 -15.73 11.18 11.65
N TYR A 444 -16.64 11.24 10.67
CA TYR A 444 -18.07 11.37 10.93
C TYR A 444 -18.70 10.04 11.35
N ASN A 445 -19.52 10.07 12.40
CA ASN A 445 -20.42 9.00 12.78
C ASN A 445 -21.75 9.11 12.01
N TYR A 446 -22.14 8.04 11.33
CA TYR A 446 -23.42 7.95 10.64
C TYR A 446 -24.50 7.39 11.57
N THR A 447 -25.63 8.09 11.68
CA THR A 447 -26.81 7.65 12.42
C THR A 447 -28.05 7.68 11.54
N LYS A 448 -28.93 6.69 11.69
CA LYS A 448 -30.19 6.60 10.94
C LYS A 448 -31.34 6.28 11.88
N THR A 449 -32.37 7.12 11.84
CA THR A 449 -33.69 6.84 12.42
C THR A 449 -34.65 6.39 11.31
N GLU A 450 -35.88 5.99 11.64
CA GLU A 450 -36.89 5.53 10.66
C GLU A 450 -37.15 6.51 9.51
N HIS A 451 -36.86 7.81 9.70
CA HIS A 451 -37.20 8.84 8.71
C HIS A 451 -36.04 9.76 8.30
N LYS A 452 -34.92 9.80 9.05
CA LYS A 452 -33.82 10.73 8.78
C LYS A 452 -32.45 10.08 9.02
N ALA A 453 -31.51 10.39 8.14
CA ALA A 453 -30.11 10.02 8.28
C ALA A 453 -29.28 11.29 8.55
N HIS A 454 -28.33 11.20 9.48
CA HIS A 454 -27.45 12.30 9.86
C HIS A 454 -26.01 11.83 10.05
N LEU A 455 -25.08 12.76 9.82
CA LEU A 455 -23.68 12.65 10.20
C LEU A 455 -23.41 13.51 11.43
N HIS A 456 -22.61 12.97 12.33
CA HIS A 456 -22.17 13.64 13.54
C HIS A 456 -20.64 13.58 13.66
N HIS A 457 -20.00 14.72 13.85
CA HIS A 457 -18.57 14.79 14.15
C HIS A 457 -18.40 15.09 15.64
N PRO A 458 -17.51 14.40 16.37
CA PRO A 458 -17.36 14.57 17.83
C PRO A 458 -17.06 16.02 18.27
N GLU A 459 -16.25 16.74 17.47
CA GLU A 459 -15.90 18.15 17.74
C GLU A 459 -16.90 19.18 17.18
N LEU A 460 -17.97 18.76 16.48
CA LEU A 460 -18.97 19.68 15.92
C LEU A 460 -20.30 19.58 16.67
N GLU A 461 -20.85 20.73 17.05
CA GLU A 461 -22.17 20.83 17.70
C GLU A 461 -23.36 20.70 16.72
N ILE A 462 -23.09 20.44 15.44
CA ILE A 462 -24.12 20.34 14.39
C ILE A 462 -24.41 18.89 14.01
N GLN A 463 -25.63 18.66 13.55
CA GLN A 463 -26.02 17.41 12.88
C GLN A 463 -26.20 17.68 11.40
N ILE A 464 -25.41 17.00 10.57
CA ILE A 464 -25.44 17.21 9.11
C ILE A 464 -26.43 16.20 8.50
N PRO A 465 -27.54 16.64 7.86
CA PRO A 465 -28.48 15.73 7.24
C PRO A 465 -27.88 15.01 6.03
N VAL A 466 -28.37 13.82 5.75
CA VAL A 466 -28.01 13.02 4.57
C VAL A 466 -29.25 12.74 3.72
N SER A 467 -29.17 13.04 2.43
CA SER A 467 -30.22 12.71 1.46
C SER A 467 -30.27 11.20 1.19
N ARG A 468 -31.49 10.65 1.04
CA ARG A 468 -31.70 9.20 0.79
C ARG A 468 -30.91 8.66 -0.38
N SER A 469 -30.79 9.43 -1.47
CA SER A 469 -30.02 9.05 -2.67
C SER A 469 -28.52 8.93 -2.42
N LYS A 470 -27.99 9.59 -1.38
CA LYS A 470 -26.57 9.63 -1.04
C LYS A 470 -26.18 8.68 0.09
N GLU A 471 -27.14 8.04 0.76
CA GLU A 471 -26.88 7.14 1.89
C GLU A 471 -25.97 5.96 1.53
N LYS A 472 -26.16 5.34 0.36
CA LYS A 472 -25.36 4.18 -0.06
C LYS A 472 -23.90 4.57 -0.30
N GLU A 473 -23.69 5.60 -1.10
CA GLU A 473 -22.38 6.18 -1.43
C GLU A 473 -21.63 6.63 -0.15
N LEU A 474 -22.31 7.33 0.76
CA LEU A 474 -21.73 7.76 2.03
C LEU A 474 -21.34 6.60 2.94
N LYS A 475 -22.20 5.57 3.06
CA LYS A 475 -21.88 4.39 3.86
C LYS A 475 -20.66 3.67 3.33
N GLU A 476 -20.55 3.55 2.01
CA GLU A 476 -19.36 2.97 1.39
C GLU A 476 -18.13 3.82 1.71
N LEU A 477 -18.18 5.14 1.57
CA LEU A 477 -17.02 6.01 1.79
C LEU A 477 -16.56 6.10 3.27
N LEU A 478 -17.51 6.05 4.21
CA LEU A 478 -17.27 6.10 5.66
C LEU A 478 -16.89 4.75 6.29
N SER A 479 -17.11 3.63 5.59
CA SER A 479 -16.71 2.26 6.00
C SER A 479 -15.34 1.87 5.48
#